data_AF-A0A0B4FMU7-F1
#
_entry.id   AF-A0A0B4FMU7-F1
#
_cell.length_a   1.000
_cell.length_b   1.000
_cell.length_c   1.000
_cell.angle_alpha   90.00
_cell.angle_beta   90.00
_cell.angle_gamma   90.00
#
_symmetry.space_group_name_H-M   'P 1'
#
loop_
_entity.id
_entity.type
_entity.pdbx_description
1 polymer ?
#
loop_
_entity_poly.entity_id
_entity_poly.type
_entity_poly.pdbx_seq_one_letter_code
_entity_poly.pdbx_strand_id
1 'polypeptide(L)'
;MKKIEHIYNILLKNLNIKNASIIPIGGMTNANYKIMSETNSYVLRIPGEGIKDLISRKNEYFNMQQIQNLGLDATLFYFDEKSGVKITKYIENAETLNPKTAWIYRKKVADILRRFHSSDICFINTFDVFREILRYENKIQSKIEEKLENYREIRKKVFLLQEELDKMGRKLIACHNDTVAENFVLGKEKFI
;
A
#
# COMPACT_ATOMS: atom_id res chain seq x y z
N MET A 1 16.95 5.74 -20.96
CA MET A 1 16.78 4.59 -21.87
C MET A 1 16.46 3.29 -21.14
N LYS A 2 17.36 2.72 -20.30
CA LYS A 2 17.15 1.40 -19.65
C LYS A 2 15.84 1.22 -18.88
N LYS A 3 15.34 2.25 -18.19
CA LYS A 3 14.09 2.17 -17.38
C LYS A 3 12.83 2.05 -18.24
N ILE A 4 12.75 2.79 -19.34
CA ILE A 4 11.59 2.76 -20.26
C ILE A 4 11.56 1.42 -21.01
N GLU A 5 12.72 0.93 -21.46
CA GLU A 5 12.85 -0.38 -22.09
C GLU A 5 12.40 -1.51 -21.15
N HIS A 6 12.80 -1.44 -19.87
CA HIS A 6 12.32 -2.38 -18.86
C HIS A 6 10.79 -2.36 -18.68
N ILE A 7 10.18 -1.17 -18.68
CA ILE A 7 8.71 -1.03 -18.61
C ILE A 7 8.06 -1.68 -19.84
N TYR A 8 8.55 -1.41 -21.05
CA TYR A 8 8.03 -2.05 -22.27
C TYR A 8 8.17 -3.57 -22.23
N ASN A 9 9.28 -4.09 -21.73
CA ASN A 9 9.46 -5.54 -21.58
C ASN A 9 8.43 -6.15 -20.60
N ILE A 10 8.11 -5.47 -19.50
CA ILE A 10 7.05 -5.89 -18.57
C ILE A 10 5.68 -5.88 -19.28
N LEU A 11 5.38 -4.82 -20.02
CA LEU A 11 4.09 -4.66 -20.72
C LEU A 11 3.91 -5.69 -21.84
N LEU A 12 4.95 -5.91 -22.64
CA LEU A 12 4.94 -6.88 -23.73
C LEU A 12 4.78 -8.31 -23.19
N LYS A 13 5.57 -8.67 -22.16
CA LYS A 13 5.56 -10.03 -21.62
C LYS A 13 4.25 -10.40 -20.93
N ASN A 14 3.64 -9.46 -20.20
CA ASN A 14 2.52 -9.76 -19.32
C ASN A 14 1.16 -9.31 -19.87
N LEU A 15 1.12 -8.34 -20.78
CA LEU A 15 -0.12 -7.80 -21.36
C LEU A 15 -0.13 -7.81 -22.90
N ASN A 16 0.95 -8.27 -23.56
CA ASN A 16 1.12 -8.23 -25.01
C ASN A 16 0.98 -6.81 -25.62
N ILE A 17 1.35 -5.78 -24.86
CA ILE A 17 1.30 -4.38 -25.29
C ILE A 17 2.65 -4.00 -25.91
N LYS A 18 2.66 -3.68 -27.21
CA LYS A 18 3.86 -3.27 -27.96
C LYS A 18 4.09 -1.76 -27.96
N ASN A 19 3.01 -1.00 -28.07
CA ASN A 19 3.03 0.46 -28.12
C ASN A 19 2.11 1.02 -27.03
N ALA A 20 2.62 1.95 -26.23
CA ALA A 20 1.83 2.63 -25.20
C ALA A 20 2.43 4.01 -24.87
N SER A 21 1.57 4.95 -24.48
CA SER A 21 2.03 6.17 -23.82
C SER A 21 2.26 5.88 -22.33
N ILE A 22 3.40 6.34 -21.81
CA ILE A 22 3.83 6.10 -20.43
C ILE A 22 3.98 7.44 -19.73
N ILE A 23 3.16 7.68 -18.71
CA ILE A 23 3.12 8.94 -17.96
C ILE A 23 3.43 8.64 -16.50
N PRO A 24 4.47 9.23 -15.90
CA PRO A 24 4.69 9.13 -14.45
C PRO A 24 3.51 9.73 -13.70
N ILE A 25 3.05 9.05 -12.65
CA ILE A 25 2.00 9.53 -11.74
C ILE A 25 2.51 9.51 -10.30
N GLY A 26 1.78 10.17 -9.39
CA GLY A 26 2.19 10.34 -7.99
C GLY A 26 2.41 9.03 -7.23
N GLY A 27 3.13 9.13 -6.11
CA GLY A 27 3.45 8.03 -5.21
C GLY A 27 4.64 8.39 -4.31
N MET A 28 4.56 8.08 -3.01
CA MET A 28 5.63 8.42 -2.07
C MET A 28 6.83 7.48 -2.18
N THR A 29 6.55 6.18 -2.16
CA THR A 29 7.57 5.12 -2.00
C THR A 29 7.72 4.22 -3.22
N ASN A 30 6.83 4.33 -4.20
CA ASN A 30 6.83 3.50 -5.41
C ASN A 30 6.87 4.40 -6.64
N ALA A 31 7.54 3.93 -7.70
CA ALA A 31 7.44 4.58 -9.00
C ALA A 31 6.18 4.09 -9.70
N ASN A 32 5.20 4.98 -9.85
CA ASN A 32 3.93 4.69 -10.48
C ASN A 32 3.87 5.31 -11.88
N TYR A 33 3.30 4.58 -12.83
CA TYR A 33 3.14 5.00 -14.21
C TYR A 33 1.72 4.71 -14.70
N LYS A 34 1.06 5.70 -15.29
CA LYS A 34 -0.12 5.46 -16.14
C LYS A 34 0.36 4.99 -17.50
N ILE A 35 -0.13 3.83 -17.93
CA ILE A 35 0.15 3.23 -19.23
C ILE A 35 -1.12 3.32 -20.06
N MET A 36 -1.05 3.91 -21.24
CA MET A 36 -2.19 4.01 -22.15
C MET A 36 -1.88 3.25 -23.43
N SER A 37 -2.57 2.13 -23.65
CA SER A 37 -2.56 1.44 -24.94
C SER A 37 -3.69 1.96 -25.83
N GLU A 38 -3.80 1.42 -27.04
CA GLU A 38 -4.90 1.75 -27.97
C GLU A 38 -6.30 1.43 -27.41
N THR A 39 -6.39 0.44 -26.52
CA THR A 39 -7.68 -0.08 -26.05
C THR A 39 -7.94 0.15 -24.56
N ASN A 40 -6.89 0.28 -23.74
CA ASN A 40 -7.03 0.28 -22.29
C ASN A 40 -5.97 1.13 -21.58
N SER A 41 -6.33 1.60 -20.39
CA SER A 41 -5.43 2.29 -19.47
C SER A 41 -5.09 1.40 -18.26
N TYR A 42 -3.82 1.43 -17.85
CA TYR A 42 -3.30 0.66 -16.71
C TYR A 42 -2.47 1.54 -15.77
N VAL A 43 -2.28 1.07 -14.55
CA VAL A 43 -1.28 1.60 -13.61
C VAL A 43 -0.21 0.53 -13.40
N LEU A 44 1.02 0.85 -13.77
CA LEU A 44 2.21 0.08 -13.42
C LEU A 44 2.84 0.67 -12.16
N ARG A 45 2.98 -0.15 -11.12
CA ARG A 45 3.67 0.18 -9.87
C ARG A 45 4.96 -0.63 -9.78
N ILE A 46 6.09 0.08 -9.70
CA ILE A 46 7.41 -0.51 -9.46
C ILE A 46 7.82 -0.12 -8.04
N PRO A 47 8.06 -1.08 -7.13
CA PRO A 47 8.49 -0.77 -5.77
C PRO A 47 9.78 0.06 -5.74
N GLY A 48 9.84 1.02 -4.82
CA GLY A 48 11.04 1.85 -4.62
C GLY A 48 12.20 1.07 -4.01
N GLU A 49 13.40 1.60 -4.22
CA GLU A 49 14.63 1.08 -3.63
C GLU A 49 14.63 1.32 -2.10
N GLY A 50 15.18 0.38 -1.32
CA GLY A 50 15.29 0.50 0.15
C GLY A 50 14.13 -0.03 0.99
N ILE A 51 13.04 -0.51 0.38
CA ILE A 51 11.85 -1.00 1.11
C ILE A 51 11.77 -2.54 1.15
N LYS A 52 12.69 -3.23 0.45
CA LYS A 52 12.72 -4.70 0.34
C LYS A 52 12.71 -5.41 1.69
N ASP A 53 13.41 -4.84 2.68
CA ASP A 53 13.49 -5.46 4.01
C ASP A 53 12.33 -5.07 4.94
N LEU A 54 11.50 -4.10 4.54
CA LEU A 54 10.38 -3.59 5.34
C LEU A 54 9.06 -4.28 4.99
N ILE A 55 8.87 -4.59 3.71
CA ILE A 55 7.61 -5.12 3.18
C ILE A 55 7.84 -6.50 2.55
N SER A 56 7.14 -7.50 3.08
CA SER A 56 7.10 -8.84 2.48
C SER A 56 6.22 -8.85 1.23
N ARG A 57 6.84 -9.01 0.06
CA ARG A 57 6.12 -9.13 -1.24
C ARG A 57 5.24 -10.37 -1.31
N LYS A 58 5.67 -11.44 -0.64
CA LYS A 58 4.87 -12.64 -0.43
C LYS A 58 3.57 -12.30 0.30
N ASN A 59 3.65 -11.56 1.41
CA ASN A 59 2.47 -11.16 2.19
C ASN A 59 1.56 -10.23 1.37
N GLU A 60 2.11 -9.24 0.67
CA GLU A 60 1.33 -8.38 -0.22
C GLU A 60 0.56 -9.20 -1.26
N TYR A 61 1.22 -10.14 -1.93
CA TYR A 61 0.58 -10.99 -2.93
C TYR A 61 -0.58 -11.79 -2.35
N PHE A 62 -0.33 -12.59 -1.30
CA PHE A 62 -1.36 -13.45 -0.71
C PHE A 62 -2.54 -12.64 -0.16
N ASN A 63 -2.27 -11.54 0.56
CA ASN A 63 -3.32 -10.69 1.12
C ASN A 63 -4.13 -9.99 0.02
N MET A 64 -3.48 -9.55 -1.05
CA MET A 64 -4.15 -8.94 -2.20
C MET A 64 -5.11 -9.92 -2.87
N GLN A 65 -4.73 -11.20 -3.02
CA GLN A 65 -5.63 -12.23 -3.55
C GLN A 65 -6.90 -12.38 -2.68
N GLN A 66 -6.79 -12.28 -1.36
CA GLN A 66 -7.95 -12.39 -0.47
C GLN A 66 -8.95 -11.24 -0.64
N ILE A 67 -8.50 -10.03 -0.97
CA ILE A 67 -9.37 -8.84 -1.06
C ILE A 67 -9.97 -8.59 -2.45
N GLN A 68 -9.54 -9.32 -3.50
CA GLN A 68 -9.96 -9.03 -4.89
C GLN A 68 -11.49 -8.99 -5.06
N ASN A 69 -12.18 -9.92 -4.39
CA ASN A 69 -13.63 -10.06 -4.50
C ASN A 69 -14.42 -9.03 -3.66
N LEU A 70 -13.76 -8.30 -2.76
CA LEU A 70 -14.42 -7.27 -1.96
C LEU A 70 -14.59 -5.94 -2.71
N GLY A 71 -13.93 -5.79 -3.87
CA GLY A 71 -13.94 -4.56 -4.64
C GLY A 71 -13.31 -3.38 -3.90
N LEU A 72 -12.33 -3.64 -3.04
CA LEU A 72 -11.59 -2.66 -2.23
C LEU A 72 -10.25 -2.23 -2.84
N ASP A 73 -9.85 -2.81 -3.96
CA ASP A 73 -8.65 -2.43 -4.71
C ASP A 73 -9.00 -2.36 -6.21
N ALA A 74 -8.12 -1.71 -6.98
CA ALA A 74 -8.19 -1.71 -8.43
C ALA A 74 -8.02 -3.15 -8.97
N THR A 75 -8.69 -3.44 -10.08
CA THR A 75 -8.59 -4.77 -10.72
C THR A 75 -7.14 -5.09 -11.05
N LEU A 76 -6.64 -6.20 -10.52
CA LEU A 76 -5.29 -6.69 -10.75
C LEU A 76 -5.19 -7.43 -12.07
N PHE A 77 -4.20 -7.08 -12.89
CA PHE A 77 -3.83 -7.84 -14.08
C PHE A 77 -2.57 -8.67 -13.88
N TYR A 78 -1.61 -8.14 -13.11
CA TYR A 78 -0.32 -8.80 -12.90
C TYR A 78 0.29 -8.42 -11.56
N PHE A 79 0.92 -9.38 -10.91
CA PHE A 79 1.77 -9.16 -9.74
C PHE A 79 2.97 -10.11 -9.79
N ASP A 80 4.16 -9.57 -9.62
CA ASP A 80 5.38 -10.36 -9.45
C ASP A 80 5.69 -10.55 -7.96
N GLU A 81 5.53 -11.77 -7.47
CA GLU A 81 5.82 -12.12 -6.07
C GLU A 81 7.28 -11.86 -5.65
N LYS A 82 8.22 -11.82 -6.60
CA LYS A 82 9.64 -11.61 -6.33
C LYS A 82 10.00 -10.12 -6.31
N SER A 83 9.63 -9.38 -7.35
CA SER A 83 9.99 -7.97 -7.47
C SER A 83 8.98 -7.02 -6.80
N GLY A 84 7.75 -7.46 -6.59
CA GLY A 84 6.63 -6.63 -6.14
C GLY A 84 6.05 -5.71 -7.23
N VAL A 85 6.47 -5.88 -8.49
CA VAL A 85 5.88 -5.14 -9.62
C VAL A 85 4.41 -5.52 -9.77
N LYS A 86 3.54 -4.52 -9.83
CA LYS A 86 2.08 -4.69 -9.94
C LYS A 86 1.53 -3.92 -11.15
N ILE A 87 0.61 -4.52 -11.89
CA ILE A 87 -0.18 -3.85 -12.93
C ILE A 87 -1.66 -3.97 -12.59
N THR A 88 -2.34 -2.83 -12.52
CA THR A 88 -3.79 -2.74 -12.25
C THR A 88 -4.51 -1.99 -13.35
N LYS A 89 -5.83 -2.16 -13.44
CA LYS A 89 -6.70 -1.35 -14.29
C LYS A 89 -6.67 0.10 -13.81
N TYR A 90 -6.44 1.04 -14.71
CA TYR A 90 -6.60 2.46 -14.39
C TYR A 90 -8.09 2.79 -14.23
N ILE A 91 -8.41 3.59 -13.21
CA ILE A 91 -9.79 4.03 -12.96
C ILE A 91 -9.99 5.37 -13.68
N GLU A 92 -10.74 5.33 -14.78
CA GLU A 92 -10.97 6.52 -15.60
C GLU A 92 -11.79 7.58 -14.85
N ASN A 93 -11.40 8.85 -15.02
CA ASN A 93 -12.02 10.00 -14.37
C ASN A 93 -12.08 9.87 -12.83
N ALA A 94 -11.08 9.24 -12.22
CA ALA A 94 -10.99 9.12 -10.78
C ALA A 94 -10.20 10.26 -10.14
N GLU A 95 -10.58 10.60 -8.91
CA GLU A 95 -9.88 11.53 -8.04
C GLU A 95 -9.13 10.74 -6.96
N THR A 96 -7.81 10.88 -6.92
CA THR A 96 -7.02 10.48 -5.74
C THR A 96 -7.26 11.50 -4.63
N LEU A 97 -7.69 11.03 -3.46
CA LEU A 97 -7.99 11.93 -2.36
C LEU A 97 -6.73 12.58 -1.80
N ASN A 98 -6.91 13.76 -1.23
CA ASN A 98 -5.92 14.49 -0.44
C ASN A 98 -6.52 14.79 0.95
N PRO A 99 -5.78 15.34 1.92
CA PRO A 99 -6.32 15.58 3.27
C PRO A 99 -7.65 16.37 3.29
N LYS A 100 -7.82 17.35 2.39
CA LYS A 100 -9.05 18.15 2.29
C LYS A 100 -10.21 17.30 1.74
N THR A 101 -9.99 16.55 0.66
CA THR A 101 -11.07 15.78 0.02
C THR A 101 -11.39 14.49 0.80
N ALA A 102 -10.42 13.89 1.49
CA ALA A 102 -10.64 12.83 2.48
C ALA A 102 -11.54 13.29 3.62
N TRP A 103 -11.37 14.52 4.12
CA TRP A 103 -12.29 15.08 5.12
C TRP A 103 -13.71 15.28 4.57
N ILE A 104 -13.85 15.80 3.34
CA ILE A 104 -15.14 15.96 2.67
C ILE A 104 -15.84 14.60 2.52
N TYR A 105 -15.11 13.57 2.08
CA TYR A 105 -15.63 12.22 1.84
C TYR A 105 -15.45 11.25 3.02
N ARG A 106 -15.20 11.74 4.24
CA ARG A 106 -14.88 10.92 5.42
C ARG A 106 -15.88 9.82 5.73
N LYS A 107 -17.16 10.01 5.38
CA LYS A 107 -18.19 8.96 5.52
C LYS A 107 -17.91 7.77 4.59
N LYS A 108 -17.55 8.02 3.32
CA LYS A 108 -17.16 6.95 2.37
C LYS A 108 -15.90 6.23 2.84
N VAL A 109 -14.92 6.97 3.35
CA VAL A 109 -13.70 6.41 3.96
C VAL A 109 -14.03 5.52 5.17
N ALA A 110 -14.87 5.99 6.09
CA ALA A 110 -15.29 5.18 7.23
C ALA A 110 -16.09 3.93 6.81
N ASP A 111 -16.95 4.05 5.79
CA ASP A 111 -17.76 2.93 5.29
C ASP A 111 -16.91 1.86 4.62
N ILE A 112 -15.90 2.22 3.82
CA ILE A 112 -15.00 1.24 3.19
C ILE A 112 -14.14 0.53 4.23
N LEU A 113 -13.61 1.26 5.22
CA LEU A 113 -12.85 0.68 6.33
C LEU A 113 -13.74 -0.25 7.18
N ARG A 114 -14.98 0.15 7.46
CA ARG A 114 -15.94 -0.70 8.19
C ARG A 114 -16.22 -1.99 7.43
N ARG A 115 -16.47 -1.91 6.12
CA ARG A 115 -16.67 -3.10 5.27
C ARG A 115 -15.47 -4.03 5.29
N PHE A 116 -14.26 -3.47 5.25
CA PHE A 116 -13.04 -4.26 5.28
C PHE A 116 -12.83 -4.94 6.64
N HIS A 117 -12.93 -4.17 7.72
CA HIS A 117 -12.76 -4.62 9.10
C HIS A 117 -13.82 -5.64 9.55
N SER A 118 -14.99 -5.61 8.92
CA SER A 118 -16.11 -6.53 9.21
C SER A 118 -16.18 -7.70 8.22
N SER A 119 -15.18 -7.87 7.35
CA SER A 119 -15.10 -9.02 6.45
C SER A 119 -14.49 -10.22 7.15
N ASP A 120 -14.75 -11.42 6.63
CA ASP A 120 -14.16 -12.67 7.13
C ASP A 120 -12.75 -12.92 6.59
N ILE A 121 -12.07 -11.88 6.09
CA ILE A 121 -10.72 -12.00 5.55
C ILE A 121 -9.71 -12.23 6.66
N CYS A 122 -8.87 -13.23 6.46
CA CYS A 122 -7.70 -13.50 7.28
C CYS A 122 -6.43 -13.30 6.45
N PHE A 123 -5.64 -12.28 6.81
CA PHE A 123 -4.33 -12.07 6.21
C PHE A 123 -3.30 -13.05 6.77
N ILE A 124 -2.32 -13.40 5.94
CA ILE A 124 -1.31 -14.41 6.28
C ILE A 124 -0.28 -13.91 7.29
N ASN A 125 -0.34 -12.62 7.63
CA ASN A 125 0.55 -11.98 8.58
C ASN A 125 -0.21 -11.14 9.58
N THR A 126 0.39 -10.99 10.76
CA THR A 126 -0.10 -10.11 11.82
C THR A 126 0.75 -8.85 11.85
N PHE A 127 0.11 -7.70 12.01
CA PHE A 127 0.79 -6.44 12.31
C PHE A 127 0.80 -6.22 13.82
N ASP A 128 1.99 -5.95 14.37
CA ASP A 128 2.20 -5.60 15.77
C ASP A 128 3.16 -4.41 15.80
N VAL A 129 2.62 -3.25 16.17
CA VAL A 129 3.37 -1.99 16.16
C VAL A 129 4.61 -2.04 17.08
N PHE A 130 4.56 -2.77 18.19
CA PHE A 130 5.69 -2.87 19.11
C PHE A 130 6.80 -3.76 18.55
N ARG A 131 6.42 -4.87 17.91
CA ARG A 131 7.40 -5.71 17.18
C ARG A 131 8.03 -4.95 16.01
N GLU A 132 7.24 -4.14 15.32
CA GLU A 132 7.74 -3.30 14.23
C GLU A 132 8.74 -2.25 14.75
N ILE A 133 8.45 -1.56 15.86
CA ILE A 133 9.39 -0.62 16.50
C ILE A 133 10.72 -1.31 16.78
N LEU A 134 10.71 -2.48 17.44
CA LEU A 134 11.93 -3.25 17.73
C LEU A 134 12.68 -3.66 16.45
N ARG A 135 11.94 -4.03 15.39
CA ARG A 135 12.51 -4.37 14.08
C ARG A 135 13.23 -3.18 13.45
N TYR A 136 12.66 -1.97 13.52
CA TYR A 136 13.32 -0.75 13.04
C TYR A 136 14.53 -0.38 13.90
N GLU A 137 14.41 -0.45 15.22
CA GLU A 137 15.51 -0.20 16.17
C GLU A 137 16.73 -1.08 15.86
N ASN A 138 16.52 -2.38 15.67
CA ASN A 138 17.58 -3.34 15.36
C ASN A 138 18.28 -3.04 14.02
N LYS A 139 17.56 -2.48 13.04
CA LYS A 139 18.13 -2.16 11.72
C LYS A 139 18.95 -0.87 11.71
N ILE A 140 18.55 0.13 12.50
CA ILE A 140 19.22 1.44 12.48
C ILE A 140 20.55 1.41 13.26
N GLN A 141 20.83 0.33 14.03
CA GLN A 141 22.06 0.07 14.80
C GLN A 141 22.52 1.24 15.68
N SER A 142 22.28 1.14 17.00
CA SER A 142 22.82 1.93 18.15
C SER A 142 22.99 3.46 18.07
N LYS A 143 22.75 4.13 16.95
CA LYS A 143 22.88 5.60 16.79
C LYS A 143 21.58 6.36 16.99
N ILE A 144 20.49 5.68 17.36
CA ILE A 144 19.19 6.32 17.55
C ILE A 144 19.25 7.29 18.72
N GLU A 145 19.81 6.86 19.86
CA GLU A 145 19.92 7.70 21.05
C GLU A 145 20.88 8.89 20.85
N GLU A 146 21.87 8.76 19.95
CA GLU A 146 22.76 9.86 19.56
C GLU A 146 22.09 10.89 18.64
N LYS A 147 21.12 10.46 17.83
CA LYS A 147 20.50 11.28 16.77
C LYS A 147 19.15 11.87 17.17
N LEU A 148 18.44 11.24 18.09
CA LEU A 148 17.10 11.63 18.51
C LEU A 148 17.11 11.99 19.99
N GLU A 149 16.93 13.27 20.27
CA GLU A 149 16.80 13.78 21.62
C GLU A 149 15.63 13.11 22.36
N ASN A 150 15.81 12.78 23.63
CA ASN A 150 14.78 12.20 24.51
C ASN A 150 14.21 10.84 24.04
N TYR A 151 14.87 10.16 23.09
CA TYR A 151 14.37 8.90 22.53
C TYR A 151 14.06 7.85 23.60
N ARG A 152 14.97 7.66 24.56
CA ARG A 152 14.81 6.64 25.62
C ARG A 152 13.58 6.89 26.49
N GLU A 153 13.30 8.16 26.82
CA GLU A 153 12.14 8.54 27.61
C GLU A 153 10.84 8.34 26.81
N ILE A 154 10.80 8.81 25.56
CA ILE A 154 9.64 8.67 24.67
C ILE A 154 9.35 7.19 24.40
N ARG A 155 10.39 6.40 24.09
CA ARG A 155 10.28 4.95 23.89
C ARG A 155 9.63 4.28 25.09
N LYS A 156 10.06 4.59 26.31
CA LYS A 156 9.45 4.05 27.53
C LYS A 156 7.95 4.37 27.58
N LYS A 157 7.56 5.62 27.31
CA LYS A 157 6.14 6.03 27.29
C LYS A 157 5.34 5.30 26.21
N VAL A 158 5.90 5.13 25.01
CA VAL A 158 5.25 4.40 23.92
C VAL A 158 5.00 2.94 24.29
N PHE A 159 5.98 2.24 24.86
CA PHE A 159 5.82 0.83 25.24
C PHE A 159 4.85 0.61 26.41
N LEU A 160 4.66 1.60 27.30
CA LEU A 160 3.62 1.53 28.33
C LEU A 160 2.20 1.50 27.72
N LEU A 161 2.01 2.05 26.51
CA LEU A 161 0.72 1.96 25.81
C LEU A 161 0.36 0.54 25.39
N GLN A 162 1.32 -0.40 25.33
CA GLN A 162 1.05 -1.79 24.97
C GLN A 162 0.08 -2.43 25.95
N GLU A 163 0.33 -2.29 27.25
CA GLU A 163 -0.50 -2.85 28.30
C GLU A 163 -1.91 -2.24 28.30
N GLU A 164 -2.01 -0.93 28.08
CA GLU A 164 -3.30 -0.23 27.99
C GLU A 164 -4.12 -0.70 26.79
N LEU A 165 -3.48 -0.86 25.62
CA LEU A 165 -4.13 -1.41 24.43
C LEU A 165 -4.57 -2.87 24.60
N ASP A 166 -3.82 -3.67 25.35
CA ASP A 166 -4.19 -5.05 25.67
C ASP A 166 -5.41 -5.11 26.60
N LYS A 167 -5.46 -4.24 27.63
CA LYS A 167 -6.62 -4.12 28.54
C LYS A 167 -7.89 -3.67 27.82
N MET A 168 -7.78 -2.87 26.76
CA MET A 168 -8.93 -2.44 25.94
C MET A 168 -9.52 -3.57 25.07
N GLY A 169 -8.89 -4.76 25.03
CA GLY A 169 -9.43 -5.91 24.29
C GLY A 169 -9.33 -5.75 22.77
N ARG A 170 -8.18 -5.25 22.27
CA ARG A 170 -7.94 -5.07 20.84
C ARG A 170 -8.17 -6.38 20.06
N LYS A 171 -8.84 -6.28 18.90
CA LYS A 171 -9.13 -7.43 18.03
C LYS A 171 -8.15 -7.47 16.87
N LEU A 172 -7.72 -8.67 16.50
CA LEU A 172 -6.98 -8.90 15.26
C LEU A 172 -7.98 -9.13 14.14
N ILE A 173 -8.00 -8.21 13.19
CA ILE A 173 -8.85 -8.23 12.00
C ILE A 173 -8.01 -7.82 10.78
N ALA A 174 -8.53 -8.04 9.57
CA ALA A 174 -7.89 -7.52 8.37
C ALA A 174 -7.90 -5.98 8.38
N CYS A 175 -6.71 -5.39 8.22
CA CYS A 175 -6.49 -3.95 8.27
C CYS A 175 -5.61 -3.51 7.10
N HIS A 176 -5.81 -2.27 6.63
CA HIS A 176 -4.95 -1.68 5.60
C HIS A 176 -3.59 -1.25 6.16
N ASN A 177 -3.55 -0.83 7.43
CA ASN A 177 -2.37 -0.34 8.16
C ASN A 177 -1.68 0.94 7.59
N ASP A 178 -2.23 1.55 6.54
CA ASP A 178 -1.66 2.75 5.90
C ASP A 178 -2.76 3.60 5.23
N THR A 179 -3.67 4.15 6.03
CA THR A 179 -4.88 4.85 5.53
C THR A 179 -4.63 6.33 5.27
N VAL A 180 -3.53 6.68 4.62
CA VAL A 180 -3.29 8.04 4.12
C VAL A 180 -4.28 8.39 3.01
N ALA A 181 -4.56 9.69 2.82
CA ALA A 181 -5.62 10.14 1.90
C ALA A 181 -5.37 9.66 0.47
N GLU A 182 -4.12 9.65 0.04
CA GLU A 182 -3.66 9.30 -1.30
C GLU A 182 -3.89 7.82 -1.65
N ASN A 183 -4.15 6.97 -0.66
CA ASN A 183 -4.50 5.56 -0.87
C ASN A 183 -5.99 5.35 -1.14
N PHE A 184 -6.82 6.40 -1.05
CA PHE A 184 -8.24 6.35 -1.43
C PHE A 184 -8.47 7.00 -2.79
N VAL A 185 -9.23 6.32 -3.64
CA VAL A 185 -9.52 6.75 -5.01
C VAL A 185 -11.03 6.77 -5.24
N LEU A 186 -11.54 7.97 -5.53
CA LEU A 186 -12.93 8.21 -5.87
C LEU A 186 -13.10 8.17 -7.39
N GLY A 187 -13.54 7.04 -7.92
CA GLY A 187 -14.03 6.90 -9.30
C GLY A 187 -15.53 7.21 -9.42
N LYS A 188 -16.03 7.28 -10.66
CA LYS A 188 -17.47 7.48 -10.93
C LYS A 188 -18.35 6.35 -10.38
N GLU A 189 -17.90 5.10 -10.55
CA GLU A 189 -18.67 3.90 -10.19
C GLU A 189 -18.12 3.19 -8.94
N LYS A 190 -16.90 3.53 -8.51
CA LYS A 190 -16.21 2.86 -7.41
C LYS A 190 -15.50 3.85 -6.51
N PHE A 191 -15.58 3.58 -5.21
CA PHE A 191 -14.71 4.17 -4.20
C PHE A 191 -13.86 3.04 -3.65
N ILE A 192 -12.55 3.13 -3.83
CA ILE A 192 -11.56 2.15 -3.34
C ILE A 192 -10.56 2.83 -2.42
#